data_AF-A0A7S3MRE4-F1
#
_entry.id   AF-A0A7S3MRE4-F1
#
_cell.length_a   1.000
_cell.length_b   1.000
_cell.length_c   1.000
_cell.angle_alpha   90.00
_cell.angle_beta   90.00
_cell.angle_gamma   90.00
#
_symmetry.space_group_name_H-M   'P 1'
#
loop_
_entity.id
_entity.type
_entity.pdbx_description
1 polymer ?
#
loop_
_entity_poly.entity_id
_entity_poly.type
_entity_poly.pdbx_seq_one_letter_code
_entity_poly.pdbx_strand_id
1 'polypeptide(L)'
;MSLCSDAMMLANDANRRFCEQLASWVFQETGVLRATNLRHNEKGVPCLQEHCPNPENYKIEDHVEFYIDMEIKIEGKWQPYEASDIQLQFIMLEPYYSVTLEREPGTQ
;
A
#
# COMPACT_ATOMS: atom_id res chain seq x y z
N MET A 1 27.98 -13.41 21.81
CA MET A 1 27.98 -12.83 20.45
C MET A 1 26.96 -11.70 20.47
N SER A 2 27.41 -10.43 20.50
CA SER A 2 26.52 -9.26 20.51
C SER A 2 26.83 -8.38 19.31
N LEU A 3 26.08 -8.57 18.23
CA LEU A 3 26.30 -7.91 16.93
C LEU A 3 26.17 -6.40 17.03
N CYS A 4 25.18 -5.92 17.79
CA CYS A 4 24.93 -4.49 18.04
C CYS A 4 25.53 -4.00 19.38
N SER A 5 26.63 -4.62 19.84
CA SER A 5 27.39 -4.06 20.96
C SER A 5 28.26 -2.90 20.49
N ASP A 6 28.52 -1.94 21.37
CA ASP A 6 29.33 -0.75 21.08
C ASP A 6 30.68 -1.10 20.46
N ALA A 7 31.37 -2.12 20.99
CA ALA A 7 32.66 -2.58 20.47
C ALA A 7 32.57 -3.08 19.02
N MET A 8 31.50 -3.79 18.66
CA MET A 8 31.31 -4.35 17.31
C MET A 8 30.79 -3.33 16.31
N MET A 9 30.03 -2.32 16.77
CA MET A 9 29.60 -1.20 15.93
C MET A 9 30.73 -0.22 15.63
N LEU A 10 31.63 0.03 16.60
CA LEU A 10 32.81 0.87 16.39
C LEU A 10 33.88 0.20 15.52
N ALA A 11 34.01 -1.13 15.63
CA ALA A 11 35.01 -1.89 14.87
C ALA A 11 34.64 -2.05 13.38
N ASN A 12 33.35 -1.98 13.03
CA ASN A 12 32.88 -2.17 11.65
C ASN A 12 31.64 -1.33 11.35
N ASP A 13 31.80 -0.37 10.42
CA ASP A 13 30.72 0.53 9.98
C ASP A 13 29.53 -0.22 9.35
N ALA A 14 29.76 -1.38 8.72
CA ALA A 14 28.69 -2.20 8.18
C ALA A 14 27.77 -2.76 9.28
N ASN A 15 28.33 -3.13 10.44
CA ASN A 15 27.54 -3.59 11.58
C ASN A 15 26.67 -2.45 12.12
N ARG A 16 27.25 -1.26 12.23
CA ARG A 16 26.52 -0.06 12.66
C ARG A 16 25.34 0.23 11.74
N ARG A 17 25.58 0.35 10.43
CA ARG A 17 24.52 0.62 9.43
C ARG A 17 23.44 -0.45 9.45
N PHE A 18 23.81 -1.73 9.59
CA PHE A 18 22.86 -2.82 9.71
C PHE A 18 21.99 -2.70 10.96
N CYS A 19 22.60 -2.46 12.14
CA CYS A 19 21.85 -2.30 13.39
C CYS A 19 20.93 -1.07 13.37
N GLU A 20 21.36 0.04 12.77
CA GLU A 20 20.54 1.24 12.57
C GLU A 20 19.34 0.96 11.63
N GLN A 21 19.56 0.34 10.47
CA GLN A 21 18.48 -0.04 9.54
C GLN A 21 17.50 -1.03 10.16
N LEU A 22 18.01 -2.00 10.93
CA LEU A 22 17.19 -2.97 11.63
C LEU A 22 16.31 -2.29 12.69
N ALA A 23 16.87 -1.36 13.47
CA ALA A 23 16.11 -0.59 14.45
C ALA A 23 15.02 0.24 13.78
N SER A 24 15.34 1.00 12.72
CA SER A 24 14.35 1.80 11.99
C SER A 24 13.25 0.94 11.36
N TRP A 25 13.56 -0.28 10.90
CA TRP A 25 12.54 -1.20 10.39
C TRP A 25 11.64 -1.74 11.51
N VAL A 26 12.24 -2.23 12.61
CA VAL A 26 11.50 -2.79 13.77
C VAL A 26 10.57 -1.76 14.41
N PHE A 27 11.01 -0.50 14.49
CA PHE A 27 10.20 0.59 15.07
C PHE A 27 9.29 1.30 14.06
N GLN A 28 9.06 0.72 12.87
CA GLN A 28 8.12 1.25 11.87
C GLN A 28 8.45 2.68 11.40
N GLU A 29 9.74 3.00 11.28
CA GLU A 29 10.23 4.23 10.68
C GLU A 29 10.42 4.10 9.16
N THR A 30 10.73 2.88 8.69
CA THR A 30 10.91 2.55 7.27
C THR A 30 10.17 1.26 6.90
N GLY A 31 9.87 1.06 5.61
CA GLY A 31 9.19 -0.13 5.11
C GLY A 31 7.72 -0.24 5.52
N VAL A 32 7.07 0.89 5.84
CA VAL A 32 5.67 0.94 6.25
C VAL A 32 4.82 1.42 5.08
N LEU A 33 3.87 0.58 4.66
CA LEU A 33 2.84 0.91 3.69
C LEU A 33 1.50 1.16 4.39
N ARG A 34 0.70 2.04 3.82
CA ARG A 34 -0.68 2.30 4.25
C ARG A 34 -1.57 2.30 3.02
N ALA A 35 -2.72 1.63 3.12
CA ALA A 35 -3.79 1.71 2.14
C ALA A 35 -4.92 2.59 2.70
N THR A 36 -5.39 3.56 1.92
CA THR A 36 -6.44 4.50 2.30
C THR A 36 -7.45 4.69 1.16
N ASN A 37 -8.56 5.35 1.46
CA ASN A 37 -9.58 5.78 0.50
C ASN A 37 -9.96 4.69 -0.53
N LEU A 38 -10.27 3.49 -0.05
CA LEU A 38 -10.80 2.43 -0.90
C LEU A 38 -12.16 2.88 -1.47
N ARG A 39 -12.30 2.81 -2.79
CA ARG A 39 -13.49 3.24 -3.53
C ARG A 39 -13.85 2.19 -4.56
N HIS A 40 -15.15 1.94 -4.74
CA HIS A 40 -15.65 1.10 -5.82
C HIS A 40 -17.00 1.62 -6.29
N ASN A 41 -17.24 1.65 -7.58
CA ASN A 41 -18.47 2.21 -8.15
C ASN A 41 -18.82 1.48 -9.45
N GLU A 42 -20.07 1.61 -9.87
CA GLU A 42 -20.44 1.19 -11.23
C GLU A 42 -19.59 1.97 -12.25
N LYS A 43 -19.13 1.27 -13.28
CA LYS A 43 -18.24 1.82 -14.32
C LYS A 43 -18.89 3.04 -14.98
N GLY A 44 -18.13 4.14 -15.08
CA GLY A 44 -18.61 5.39 -15.69
C GLY A 44 -19.54 6.23 -14.80
N VAL A 45 -19.80 5.82 -13.56
CA VAL A 45 -20.50 6.64 -12.55
C VAL A 45 -19.45 7.16 -11.55
N PRO A 46 -18.81 8.31 -11.81
CA PRO A 46 -17.74 8.80 -10.95
C PRO A 46 -18.25 9.11 -9.55
N CYS A 47 -17.45 8.77 -8.55
CA CYS A 47 -17.63 9.22 -7.18
C CYS A 47 -17.60 10.76 -7.13
N LEU A 48 -18.76 11.38 -6.97
CA LEU A 48 -18.83 12.80 -6.64
C LEU A 48 -18.52 12.94 -5.14
N GLN A 49 -17.70 13.94 -4.80
CA GLN A 49 -17.04 14.12 -3.49
C GLN A 49 -17.96 13.98 -2.25
N GLU A 50 -19.27 14.17 -2.39
CA GLU A 50 -20.25 14.08 -1.30
C GLU A 50 -21.16 12.84 -1.34
N HIS A 51 -21.18 12.08 -2.44
CA HIS A 51 -21.95 10.85 -2.63
C HIS A 51 -21.21 9.95 -3.64
N CYS A 52 -20.43 9.01 -3.13
CA CYS A 52 -20.12 7.81 -3.90
C CYS A 52 -21.39 6.95 -3.90
N PRO A 53 -22.02 6.71 -5.06
CA PRO A 53 -23.07 5.71 -5.14
C PRO A 53 -22.39 4.35 -5.10
N ASN A 54 -21.87 3.93 -3.94
CA ASN A 54 -21.69 2.51 -3.72
C ASN A 54 -23.12 1.94 -3.79
N PRO A 55 -23.48 1.18 -4.83
CA PRO A 55 -24.81 0.61 -4.87
C PRO A 55 -24.94 -0.28 -3.63
N GLU A 56 -26.07 -0.18 -2.91
CA GLU A 56 -26.32 -1.03 -1.75
C GLU A 56 -26.14 -2.51 -2.10
N ASN A 57 -26.44 -2.87 -3.35
CA ASN A 57 -26.19 -4.19 -3.92
C ASN A 57 -25.82 -4.07 -5.40
N TYR A 58 -24.74 -4.74 -5.80
CA TYR A 58 -24.45 -5.03 -7.20
C TYR A 58 -25.35 -6.15 -7.71
N LYS A 59 -25.73 -6.08 -8.98
CA LYS A 59 -26.39 -7.16 -9.71
C LYS A 59 -25.35 -8.03 -10.41
N ILE A 60 -25.81 -9.22 -10.79
CA ILE A 60 -25.03 -10.12 -11.64
C ILE A 60 -24.71 -9.37 -12.95
N GLU A 61 -23.45 -9.44 -13.37
CA GLU A 61 -22.91 -8.80 -14.59
C GLU A 61 -22.76 -7.26 -14.55
N ASP A 62 -22.91 -6.61 -13.39
CA ASP A 62 -22.56 -5.19 -13.27
C ASP A 62 -21.07 -4.95 -13.53
N HIS A 63 -20.75 -3.89 -14.28
CA HIS A 63 -19.39 -3.46 -14.51
C HIS A 63 -18.95 -2.52 -13.39
N VAL A 64 -17.83 -2.84 -12.73
CA VAL A 64 -17.36 -2.12 -11.54
C VAL A 64 -15.94 -1.57 -11.78
N GLU A 65 -15.69 -0.36 -11.30
CA GLU A 65 -14.35 0.22 -11.17
C GLU A 65 -13.93 0.17 -9.69
N PHE A 66 -12.65 -0.07 -9.45
CA PHE A 66 -12.06 -0.17 -8.11
C PHE A 66 -10.83 0.72 -8.02
N TYR A 67 -10.74 1.49 -6.95
CA TYR A 67 -9.64 2.40 -6.66
C TYR A 67 -9.19 2.24 -5.22
N ILE A 68 -7.88 2.37 -4.98
CA ILE A 68 -7.29 2.37 -3.65
C ILE A 68 -6.07 3.29 -3.66
N ASP A 69 -5.92 4.10 -2.61
CA ASP A 69 -4.75 4.95 -2.45
C ASP A 69 -3.72 4.20 -1.62
N MET A 70 -2.48 4.12 -2.11
CA MET A 70 -1.37 3.48 -1.39
C MET A 70 -0.26 4.49 -1.12
N GLU A 71 0.23 4.49 0.12
CA GLU A 71 1.24 5.42 0.59
C GLU A 71 2.37 4.67 1.31
N ILE A 72 3.59 5.18 1.20
CA ILE A 72 4.77 4.71 1.91
C ILE A 72 5.27 5.79 2.87
N LYS A 73 5.67 5.37 4.08
CA LYS A 73 6.27 6.28 5.07
C LYS A 73 7.75 6.43 4.80
N ILE A 74 8.17 7.65 4.44
CA ILE A 74 9.56 8.02 4.20
C ILE A 74 9.87 9.24 5.07
N GLU A 75 10.86 9.12 5.95
CA GLU A 75 11.28 10.20 6.87
C GLU A 75 10.12 10.79 7.69
N GLY A 76 9.20 9.92 8.13
CA GLY A 76 8.03 10.32 8.92
C GLY A 76 6.88 10.95 8.12
N LYS A 77 7.02 11.11 6.80
CA LYS A 77 5.98 11.65 5.92
C LYS A 77 5.39 10.55 5.03
N TRP A 78 4.09 10.63 4.77
CA TRP A 78 3.41 9.77 3.81
C TRP A 78 3.61 10.31 2.41
N GLN A 79 4.05 9.44 1.49
CA GLN A 79 4.25 9.75 0.08
C GLN A 79 3.55 8.68 -0.77
N PRO A 80 3.11 8.98 -2.01
CA PRO A 80 2.50 7.99 -2.89
C PRO A 80 3.41 6.78 -3.08
N TYR A 81 2.85 5.57 -2.93
CA TYR A 81 3.57 4.33 -3.20
C TYR A 81 3.45 3.95 -4.67
N GLU A 82 4.60 3.78 -5.33
CA GLU A 82 4.66 3.44 -6.75
C GLU A 82 5.02 1.96 -6.92
N ALA A 83 4.09 1.19 -7.48
CA ALA A 83 4.28 -0.23 -7.77
C ALA A 83 3.51 -0.64 -9.03
N SER A 84 4.01 -1.68 -9.71
CA SER A 84 3.42 -2.23 -10.95
C SER A 84 2.83 -3.63 -10.76
N ASP A 85 2.90 -4.17 -9.55
CA ASP A 85 2.61 -5.57 -9.22
C ASP A 85 1.53 -5.71 -8.14
N ILE A 86 0.77 -4.65 -7.88
CA ILE A 86 -0.38 -4.70 -6.97
C ILE A 86 -1.50 -5.51 -7.66
N GLN A 87 -2.01 -6.53 -6.98
CA GLN A 87 -3.08 -7.39 -7.49
C GLN A 87 -4.38 -7.20 -6.69
N LEU A 88 -5.49 -7.04 -7.41
CA LEU A 88 -6.83 -7.17 -6.89
C LEU A 88 -7.33 -8.59 -7.11
N GLN A 89 -7.87 -9.20 -6.06
CA GLN A 89 -8.54 -10.49 -6.12
C GLN A 89 -10.00 -10.35 -5.67
N PHE A 90 -10.92 -10.78 -6.52
CA PHE A 90 -12.36 -10.83 -6.19
C PHE A 90 -12.73 -12.26 -5.80
N ILE A 91 -13.00 -12.48 -4.52
CA ILE A 91 -13.10 -13.82 -3.90
C ILE A 91 -14.46 -14.03 -3.23
N MET A 92 -14.97 -15.26 -3.25
CA MET A 92 -16.00 -15.73 -2.31
C MET A 92 -15.54 -16.98 -1.56
N LEU A 93 -15.21 -18.05 -2.28
CA LEU A 93 -14.52 -19.25 -1.76
C LEU A 93 -13.11 -19.38 -2.35
N GLU A 94 -12.99 -19.06 -3.65
CA GLU A 94 -11.74 -18.99 -4.41
C GLU A 94 -11.74 -17.72 -5.28
N PRO A 95 -10.59 -17.26 -5.83
CA PRO A 95 -10.55 -16.05 -6.64
C PRO A 95 -11.24 -16.24 -8.00
N TYR A 96 -12.32 -15.49 -8.21
CA TYR A 96 -13.04 -15.44 -9.49
C TYR A 96 -12.30 -14.56 -10.50
N TYR A 97 -11.71 -13.47 -10.01
CA TYR A 97 -10.88 -12.57 -10.79
C TYR A 97 -9.57 -12.31 -10.04
N SER A 98 -8.48 -12.27 -10.79
CA SER A 98 -7.18 -11.80 -10.33
C SER A 98 -6.64 -10.84 -11.40
N VAL A 99 -6.56 -9.57 -11.05
CA VAL A 99 -6.17 -8.50 -11.99
C VAL A 99 -5.08 -7.64 -11.36
N THR A 100 -4.09 -7.27 -12.16
CA THR A 100 -3.08 -6.29 -11.75
C THR A 100 -3.68 -4.90 -11.85
N LEU A 101 -3.60 -4.12 -10.77
CA LEU A 101 -4.07 -2.75 -10.75
C LEU A 101 -3.14 -1.86 -11.56
N GLU A 102 -3.74 -0.98 -12.35
CA GLU A 102 -3.02 0.04 -13.09
C GLU A 102 -2.97 1.33 -12.27
N ARG A 103 -1.83 2.00 -12.31
CA ARG A 103 -1.70 3.31 -11.68
C ARG A 103 -2.49 4.33 -12.48
N GLU A 104 -3.49 4.92 -11.84
CA GLU A 104 -4.09 6.15 -12.34
C GLU A 104 -3.11 7.31 -12.08
N PRO A 105 -2.75 8.13 -13.09
CA PRO A 105 -1.96 9.32 -12.86
C PRO A 105 -2.78 10.27 -11.98
N GLY A 106 -2.36 10.46 -10.74
CA GLY A 106 -3.10 11.31 -9.80
C GLY A 106 -3.33 12.71 -10.36
N THR A 107 -4.59 13.14 -10.37
CA THR A 107 -4.95 14.56 -10.35
C THR A 107 -4.37 15.15 -9.06
N GLN A 108 -3.37 16.03 -9.21
CA GLN A 108 -2.90 16.90 -8.13
C GLN A 108 -3.96 17.93 -7.77
#